data_AF-A0A009QQS2-F1
#
_entry.id   AF-A0A009QQS2-F1
#
_cell.length_a   1.000
_cell.length_b   1.000
_cell.length_c   1.000
_cell.angle_alpha   90.00
_cell.angle_beta   90.00
_cell.angle_gamma   90.00
#
_symmetry.space_group_name_H-M   'P 1'
#
loop_
_entity.id
_entity.type
_entity.pdbx_description
1 polymer ?
#
loop_
_entity_poly.entity_id
_entity_poly.type
_entity_poly.pdbx_seq_one_letter_code
_entity_poly.pdbx_strand_id
1 'polypeptide(L)' 'MRHIVRTDATFPRPIKTGDTKQAPVYFDYTELVEWHNKQRLSLATMEA' A
#
# COMPACT_ATOMS: atom_id res chain seq x y z
N MET A 1 3.63 8.30 0.39
CA MET A 1 2.55 7.68 -0.43
C MET A 1 2.91 7.53 -1.91
N ARG A 2 3.19 8.60 -2.68
CA ARG A 2 3.46 8.43 -4.14
C ARG A 2 4.71 7.64 -4.48
N HIS A 3 5.73 7.65 -3.62
CA HIS A 3 6.96 6.90 -3.84
C HIS A 3 6.70 5.39 -3.69
N ILE A 4 6.16 4.96 -2.54
CA ILE A 4 5.88 3.54 -2.26
C ILE A 4 4.96 2.89 -3.30
N VAL A 5 3.90 3.59 -3.72
CA VAL A 5 2.99 3.12 -4.79
C VAL A 5 3.73 2.88 -6.12
N ARG A 6 4.82 3.60 -6.38
CA ARG A 6 5.62 3.46 -7.62
C ARG A 6 6.74 2.44 -7.50
N THR A 7 7.31 2.26 -6.31
CA THR A 7 8.49 1.43 -6.10
C THR A 7 8.17 0.03 -5.61
N ASP A 8 7.05 -0.15 -4.92
CA ASP A 8 6.61 -1.44 -4.41
C ASP A 8 5.40 -1.93 -5.21
N ALA A 9 5.61 -2.91 -6.08
CA ALA A 9 4.56 -3.51 -6.89
C ALA A 9 3.53 -4.31 -6.07
N THR A 10 3.83 -4.63 -4.81
CA THR A 10 2.94 -5.35 -3.89
C THR A 10 2.09 -4.42 -3.03
N PHE A 11 2.36 -3.10 -3.07
CA PHE A 11 1.58 -2.12 -2.34
C PHE A 11 0.17 -1.98 -2.96
N PRO A 12 -0.91 -1.87 -2.15
CA PRO A 12 -2.28 -1.79 -2.64
C PRO A 12 -2.50 -0.65 -3.64
N ARG A 13 -3.33 -0.90 -4.65
CA ARG A 13 -3.58 0.10 -5.70
C ARG A 13 -4.50 1.21 -5.19
N PRO A 14 -4.16 2.49 -5.45
CA PRO A 14 -5.02 3.59 -5.07
C PRO A 14 -6.27 3.63 -5.95
N ILE A 15 -7.43 3.78 -5.31
CA ILE A 15 -8.74 3.97 -5.97
C ILE A 15 -9.07 5.45 -5.90
N LYS A 16 -9.03 6.13 -7.05
CA LYS A 16 -9.35 7.56 -7.16
C LYS A 16 -10.77 7.73 -7.67
N THR A 17 -11.57 8.52 -6.97
CA THR A 17 -13.02 8.67 -7.27
C THR A 17 -13.36 9.86 -8.18
N GLY A 18 -12.35 10.55 -8.71
CA GLY A 18 -12.55 11.64 -9.65
C GLY A 18 -11.27 12.09 -10.36
N ASP A 19 -11.43 12.91 -11.39
CA ASP A 19 -10.31 13.24 -12.28
C ASP A 19 -9.47 14.42 -11.78
N THR A 20 -10.02 15.27 -10.92
CA THR A 20 -9.31 16.44 -10.40
C THR A 20 -8.10 16.05 -9.55
N LYS A 21 -7.11 16.95 -9.44
CA LYS A 21 -5.92 16.70 -8.62
C LYS A 21 -6.26 16.52 -7.13
N GLN A 22 -7.38 17.08 -6.67
CA GLN A 22 -7.82 17.05 -5.27
C GLN A 22 -8.86 15.94 -5.00
N ALA A 23 -9.21 15.12 -5.99
CA ALA A 23 -10.17 14.06 -5.78
C ALA A 23 -9.65 13.06 -4.73
N PRO A 24 -10.51 12.55 -3.84
CA PRO A 24 -10.09 11.67 -2.78
C PRO A 24 -9.60 10.33 -3.34
N VAL A 25 -8.60 9.79 -2.64
CA VAL A 25 -7.95 8.53 -2.97
C VAL A 25 -8.15 7.58 -1.80
N TYR A 26 -8.63 6.38 -2.10
CA TYR A 26 -8.90 5.32 -1.15
C TYR A 26 -8.02 4.10 -1.44
N PHE A 27 -7.94 3.21 -0.47
CA PHE A 27 -7.28 1.91 -0.59
C PHE A 27 -8.21 0.86 -0.02
N ASP A 28 -8.14 -0.36 -0.55
CA ASP A 28 -8.81 -1.47 0.08
C ASP A 28 -8.14 -1.78 1.42
N TYR A 29 -8.96 -1.88 2.47
CA TYR A 29 -8.47 -2.11 3.81
C TYR A 29 -7.83 -3.48 3.97
N THR A 30 -8.44 -4.51 3.39
CA THR A 30 -7.96 -5.90 3.50
C THR A 30 -6.60 -6.05 2.83
N GLU A 31 -6.44 -5.51 1.61
CA GLU A 31 -5.15 -5.52 0.90
C GLU A 31 -4.05 -4.77 1.69
N LEU A 32 -4.40 -3.64 2.31
CA LEU A 32 -3.46 -2.84 3.09
C LEU A 32 -2.97 -3.57 4.34
N VAL A 33 -3.88 -4.24 5.05
CA VAL A 33 -3.53 -5.04 6.24
C VAL A 33 -2.65 -6.23 5.85
N GLU A 34 -3.00 -6.94 4.76
CA GLU A 34 -2.20 -8.07 4.28
C GLU A 34 -0.79 -7.66 3.88
N TRP A 35 -0.64 -6.57 3.11
CA TRP A 35 0.65 -6.02 2.73
C TRP A 35 1.48 -5.68 3.97
N HIS A 36 0.89 -4.98 4.94
CA HIS A 36 1.57 -4.61 6.18
C HIS A 36 2.05 -5.83 6.99
N ASN A 37 1.21 -6.87 7.09
CA ASN A 37 1.58 -8.09 7.80
C ASN A 37 2.75 -8.82 7.13
N LYS A 38 2.79 -8.85 5.79
CA LYS A 38 3.93 -9.41 5.05
C LYS A 38 5.23 -8.66 5.33
N GLN A 39 5.19 -7.34 5.40
CA GLN A 39 6.37 -6.52 5.76
C GLN A 39 6.85 -6.83 7.19
N ARG A 40 5.93 -6.94 8.17
CA ARG A 40 6.28 -7.30 9.55
C ARG A 40 6.92 -8.69 9.66
N LEU A 41 6.37 -9.68 8.95
CA LEU A 41 6.93 -11.04 8.95
C LEU A 41 8.30 -11.09 8.28
N SER A 42 8.48 -10.38 7.16
CA SER A 42 9.78 -10.26 6.49
C SER A 42 10.81 -9.64 7.44
N LEU A 43 10.47 -8.56 8.14
CA LEU A 43 11.35 -7.91 9.11
C LEU A 43 11.73 -8.89 10.23
N ALA A 44 10.75 -9.56 10.83
CA ALA A 44 11.01 -10.53 11.90
C ALA A 44 11.89 -11.71 11.45
N THR A 45 11.79 -12.11 10.17
CA THR A 45 12.63 -13.18 9.60
C THR A 45 14.07 -12.70 9.36
N MET A 46 14.27 -11.42 9.07
CA MET A 46 15.61 -10.85 8.85
C MET A 46 16.36 -10.55 10.16
N GLU A 47 15.64 -10.43 11.28
CA GLU A 47 16.20 -10.19 12.61
C GLU A 47 16.54 -11.47 13.39
N ALA A 48 16.11 -12.64 12.91
CA ALA A 48 16.33 -13.96 13.50
C ALA A 48 17.56 -14.67 12.92
#